data_AF-A0A7R9CKG8-F1
#
_entry.id   AF-A0A7R9CKG8-F1
#
_cell.length_a   1.000
_cell.length_b   1.000
_cell.length_c   1.000
_cell.angle_alpha   90.00
_cell.angle_beta   90.00
_cell.angle_gamma   90.00
#
_symmetry.space_group_name_H-M   'P 1'
#
loop_
_entity.id
_entity.type
_entity.pdbx_description
1 polymer ?
#
loop_
_entity_poly.entity_id
_entity_poly.type
_entity_poly.pdbx_seq_one_letter_code
_entity_poly.pdbx_strand_id
1 'polypeptide(L)'
;MGRGDEKSWLCPELNFGGDGVGGGMEYNFIITGEAGNTTVTCTPKDSDEFPGDIFTTEQKEHGAIILHIIGGIYAFTMIALICRDYFLPSVHCICNDLKIPKDVAGAVFMAMATSMPEMFTNVIGTFLTESDLGVGTIVGSAVFNTLAVIGIAGMFAPHDIPLDWWPLTRDCVIYLMAIALMTAVLWDYRVDWYEALFLMLLYFVYLVIMYFNPTLQRWTRGLVAKCSGHAREEEIVTVSKSVDGESVEKNVEKTQQELEDEYEEEWTVVDLTTIPDDTLLQKLWWFYTWPINVLYFLTVPDSRLEKRRKLYPLTFIMAILWIGISSYITSWMITEIGDTFGIPSSVMGLVFIAAGGDIPESVSSTLMVLKVHPTEIRTSISSSSAVELNTTSVLANYATEAGVGSMGLSNSMGANTLDILLCLSLPWLIKCLLPSNPTKSIEIISKGLALNCLFLFGCVFFLFLTIYFFKFRMTKKLGVTCFFLYLVFITLATLLEMNVFIDAIAGPSFKLNDTDILDYLDTIDSESDSDITSDDDNLPDLRNPAVHNLSDSDENDMDDED
;
A
#
# COMPACT_ATOMS: atom_id res chain seq x y z
N MET A 1 22.22 31.85 18.90
CA MET A 1 20.94 31.24 18.46
C MET A 1 21.25 29.79 18.08
N GLY A 2 20.33 28.86 18.36
CA GLY A 2 20.61 27.42 18.43
C GLY A 2 20.93 26.77 17.09
N ARG A 3 21.65 25.66 17.17
CA ARG A 3 21.97 24.70 16.09
C ARG A 3 20.68 24.20 15.44
N GLY A 4 20.26 24.85 14.37
CA GLY A 4 19.35 24.34 13.35
C GLY A 4 20.15 24.16 12.06
N ASP A 5 19.78 23.14 11.29
CA ASP A 5 20.52 22.57 10.18
C ASP A 5 21.11 23.60 9.18
N GLU A 6 22.44 23.76 9.18
CA GLU A 6 23.19 24.65 8.26
C GLU A 6 23.09 24.23 6.79
N LYS A 7 22.55 23.04 6.48
CA LYS A 7 22.31 22.59 5.10
C LYS A 7 21.12 23.30 4.43
N SER A 8 20.18 23.83 5.20
CA SER A 8 18.97 24.49 4.66
C SER A 8 19.24 25.82 3.97
N TRP A 9 20.38 26.47 4.24
CA TRP A 9 20.72 27.80 3.70
C TRP A 9 21.38 27.76 2.31
N LEU A 10 21.90 26.60 1.90
CA LEU A 10 22.64 26.45 0.63
C LEU A 10 21.72 26.20 -0.58
N CYS A 11 20.49 25.75 -0.32
CA CYS A 11 19.43 25.63 -1.33
C CYS A 11 18.32 26.66 -0.99
N PRO A 12 18.22 27.80 -1.69
CA PRO A 12 17.16 28.77 -1.42
C PRO A 12 15.77 28.14 -1.63
N GLU A 13 14.78 28.51 -0.82
CA GLU A 13 13.36 28.20 -1.06
C GLU A 13 12.96 28.75 -2.45
N LEU A 14 12.98 27.90 -3.47
CA LEU A 14 12.57 28.26 -4.82
C LEU A 14 11.05 28.24 -4.87
N ASN A 15 10.44 29.43 -4.83
CA ASN A 15 9.01 29.61 -5.02
C ASN A 15 8.70 29.47 -6.52
N PHE A 16 8.29 28.28 -6.97
CA PHE A 16 7.97 28.00 -8.37
C PHE A 16 6.65 28.68 -8.79
N GLY A 17 6.72 29.99 -9.05
CA GLY A 17 5.67 30.73 -9.73
C GLY A 17 5.81 30.63 -11.25
N GLY A 18 5.27 29.57 -11.86
CA GLY A 18 5.16 29.50 -13.32
C GLY A 18 4.71 28.13 -13.83
N ASP A 19 3.72 28.13 -14.73
CA ASP A 19 3.26 26.97 -15.49
C ASP A 19 4.45 26.31 -16.24
N GLY A 20 5.01 25.25 -15.64
CA GLY A 20 6.14 24.50 -16.19
C GLY A 20 5.96 23.02 -15.88
N VAL A 21 5.68 22.24 -16.92
CA VAL A 21 5.50 20.79 -16.88
C VAL A 21 6.84 20.10 -16.56
N GLY A 22 6.84 19.29 -15.49
CA GLY A 22 7.52 18.00 -15.37
C GLY A 22 9.04 17.97 -15.55
N GLY A 23 9.73 17.73 -14.45
CA GLY A 23 11.09 17.20 -14.47
C GLY A 23 11.84 17.57 -13.19
N GLY A 24 12.10 16.58 -12.34
CA GLY A 24 13.01 16.66 -11.21
C GLY A 24 14.44 16.98 -11.65
N MET A 25 14.69 18.23 -12.04
CA MET A 25 16.02 18.70 -12.41
C MET A 25 16.83 18.94 -11.13
N GLU A 26 17.96 18.24 -11.02
CA GLU A 26 19.01 18.58 -10.06
C GLU A 26 19.59 19.95 -10.40
N TYR A 27 19.51 20.89 -9.45
CA TYR A 27 20.07 22.23 -9.62
C TYR A 27 21.47 22.27 -9.03
N ASN A 28 22.48 22.37 -9.90
CA ASN A 28 23.86 22.59 -9.49
C ASN A 28 24.11 24.10 -9.32
N PHE A 29 24.13 24.57 -8.08
CA PHE A 29 24.56 25.92 -7.72
C PHE A 29 26.07 25.96 -7.61
N ILE A 30 26.71 26.84 -8.38
CA ILE A 30 28.14 27.11 -8.22
C ILE A 30 28.29 28.28 -7.25
N ILE A 31 28.72 27.98 -6.03
CA ILE A 31 29.12 28.98 -5.06
C ILE A 31 30.57 29.35 -5.36
N THR A 32 30.79 30.54 -5.91
CA THR A 32 32.12 31.09 -6.15
C THR A 32 32.61 31.76 -4.87
N GLY A 33 33.56 31.15 -4.18
CA GLY A 33 34.29 31.75 -3.06
C GLY A 33 35.71 32.12 -3.45
N GLU A 34 36.41 32.89 -2.60
CA GLU A 34 37.82 33.27 -2.82
C GLU A 34 38.77 32.06 -2.91
N ALA A 35 38.33 30.88 -2.46
CA ALA A 35 39.09 29.63 -2.49
C ALA A 35 38.71 28.66 -3.63
N GLY A 36 37.79 29.05 -4.53
CA GLY A 36 37.36 28.25 -5.67
C GLY A 36 35.86 28.05 -5.77
N ASN A 37 35.46 27.33 -6.82
CA ASN A 37 34.05 27.07 -7.14
C ASN A 37 33.58 25.79 -6.45
N THR A 38 32.67 25.90 -5.48
CA THR A 38 31.98 24.76 -4.87
C THR A 38 30.64 24.54 -5.56
N THR A 39 30.39 23.34 -6.07
CA THR A 39 29.10 22.95 -6.63
C THR A 39 28.21 22.36 -5.53
N VAL A 40 27.03 22.96 -5.32
CA VAL A 40 25.98 22.46 -4.44
C VAL A 40 24.85 21.95 -5.31
N THR A 41 24.58 20.66 -5.26
CA THR A 41 23.47 20.04 -5.96
C THR A 41 22.24 20.05 -5.05
N CYS A 42 21.18 20.74 -5.48
CA CYS A 42 19.89 20.78 -4.79
C CYS A 42 18.87 19.96 -5.59
N THR A 43 18.31 18.95 -4.95
CA THR A 43 17.19 18.15 -5.47
C THR A 43 15.88 18.77 -4.98
N PRO A 44 14.87 18.98 -5.85
CA PRO A 44 13.55 19.45 -5.42
C PRO A 44 12.90 18.44 -4.46
N LYS A 45 12.05 18.93 -3.54
CA LYS A 45 11.33 18.07 -2.60
C LYS A 45 10.07 17.53 -3.24
N ASP A 46 9.65 16.33 -2.84
CA ASP A 46 8.39 15.74 -3.32
C ASP A 46 7.16 16.59 -2.90
N SER A 47 7.21 17.32 -1.78
CA SER A 47 6.16 18.29 -1.40
C SER A 47 6.01 19.45 -2.38
N ASP A 48 7.07 19.82 -3.12
CA ASP A 48 7.02 20.95 -4.05
C ASP A 48 6.13 20.66 -5.28
N GLU A 49 5.89 19.38 -5.58
CA GLU A 49 4.96 18.93 -6.64
C GLU A 49 3.48 19.05 -6.23
N PHE A 50 3.21 19.24 -4.92
CA PHE A 50 1.88 19.53 -4.42
C PHE A 50 1.62 21.05 -4.35
N PRO A 51 0.35 21.48 -4.26
CA PRO A 51 0.03 22.90 -4.09
C PRO A 51 0.73 23.47 -2.86
N GLY A 52 1.28 24.68 -2.99
CA GLY A 52 2.02 25.34 -1.91
C GLY A 52 1.22 25.37 -0.59
N ASP A 53 1.87 24.92 0.48
CA ASP A 53 1.27 24.86 1.80
C ASP A 53 1.01 26.26 2.38
N ILE A 54 -0.02 26.36 3.22
CA ILE A 54 -0.39 27.57 3.95
C ILE A 54 0.67 27.90 5.01
N PHE A 55 1.36 26.89 5.52
CA PHE A 55 2.37 27.03 6.58
C PHE A 55 3.79 26.94 6.01
N THR A 56 4.65 27.86 6.43
CA THR A 56 6.10 27.78 6.18
C THR A 56 6.74 26.63 6.97
N THR A 57 7.88 26.09 6.54
CA THR A 57 8.59 25.00 7.25
C THR A 57 8.84 25.32 8.72
N GLU A 58 9.25 26.55 9.05
CA GLU A 58 9.44 27.00 10.44
C GLU A 58 8.14 26.88 11.27
N GLN A 59 6.99 27.25 10.69
CA GLN A 59 5.69 27.12 11.37
C GLN A 59 5.29 25.65 11.58
N LYS A 60 5.62 24.77 10.62
CA LYS A 60 5.37 23.32 10.75
C LYS A 60 6.17 22.76 11.93
N GLU A 61 7.45 23.10 12.02
CA GLU A 61 8.34 22.71 13.13
C GLU A 61 7.87 23.23 14.50
N HIS A 62 7.30 24.45 14.54
CA HIS A 62 6.73 25.04 15.76
C HIS A 62 5.31 24.55 16.11
N GLY A 63 4.83 23.50 15.44
CA GLY A 63 3.62 22.76 15.82
C GLY A 63 2.47 22.81 14.82
N ALA A 64 2.58 23.58 13.72
CA ALA A 64 1.54 23.57 12.67
C ALA A 64 1.42 22.18 12.00
N ILE A 65 2.46 21.35 12.08
CA ILE A 65 2.47 19.97 11.58
C ILE A 65 1.35 19.09 12.15
N ILE A 66 0.85 19.41 13.34
CA ILE A 66 -0.29 18.69 13.95
C ILE A 66 -1.54 18.81 13.07
N LEU A 67 -1.71 19.92 12.35
CA LEU A 67 -2.83 20.10 11.44
C LEU A 67 -2.75 19.16 10.23
N HIS A 68 -1.54 18.94 9.67
CA HIS A 68 -1.32 17.94 8.61
C HIS A 68 -1.58 16.53 9.11
N ILE A 69 -1.17 16.20 10.34
CA ILE A 69 -1.45 14.88 10.94
C ILE A 69 -2.96 14.67 11.09
N ILE A 70 -3.69 15.66 11.61
CA ILE A 70 -5.16 15.61 11.73
C ILE A 70 -5.80 15.51 10.34
N GLY A 71 -5.31 16.28 9.37
CA GLY A 71 -5.75 16.26 7.97
C GLY A 71 -5.56 14.89 7.33
N GLY A 72 -4.39 14.27 7.50
CA GLY A 72 -4.07 12.94 7.01
C GLY A 72 -4.99 11.86 7.61
N ILE A 73 -5.19 11.86 8.94
CA ILE A 73 -6.12 10.92 9.59
C ILE A 73 -7.56 11.11 9.08
N TYR A 74 -7.96 12.37 8.85
CA TYR A 74 -9.28 12.67 8.30
C TYR A 74 -9.41 12.18 6.84
N ALA A 75 -8.37 12.35 6.02
CA ALA A 75 -8.33 11.86 4.65
C ALA A 75 -8.37 10.32 4.56
N PHE A 76 -7.64 9.61 5.44
CA PHE A 76 -7.77 8.15 5.56
C PHE A 76 -9.19 7.74 5.96
N THR A 77 -9.82 8.47 6.87
CA THR A 77 -11.22 8.21 7.24
C THR A 77 -12.15 8.43 6.05
N MET A 78 -11.90 9.45 5.23
CA MET A 78 -12.66 9.67 3.99
C MET A 78 -12.56 8.48 3.03
N ILE A 79 -11.34 7.95 2.80
CA ILE A 79 -11.10 6.75 1.99
C ILE A 79 -11.84 5.55 2.57
N ALA A 80 -11.66 5.27 3.87
CA ALA A 80 -12.29 4.13 4.53
C ALA A 80 -13.82 4.18 4.43
N LEU A 81 -14.43 5.36 4.63
CA LEU A 81 -15.87 5.52 4.52
C LEU A 81 -16.38 5.39 3.09
N ILE A 82 -15.74 6.00 2.08
CA ILE A 82 -16.23 5.87 0.69
C ILE A 82 -16.09 4.43 0.19
N CYS A 83 -14.98 3.75 0.50
CA CYS A 83 -14.75 2.36 0.14
C CYS A 83 -15.82 1.45 0.79
N ARG A 84 -15.99 1.59 2.10
CA ARG A 84 -16.87 0.72 2.91
C ARG A 84 -18.35 1.05 2.84
N ASP A 85 -18.78 2.25 2.46
CA ASP A 85 -20.20 2.60 2.49
C ASP A 85 -20.81 2.77 1.09
N TYR A 86 -20.00 3.09 0.08
CA TYR A 86 -20.49 3.41 -1.27
C TYR A 86 -19.84 2.58 -2.37
N PHE A 87 -18.56 2.22 -2.25
CA PHE A 87 -17.85 1.52 -3.30
C PHE A 87 -18.10 0.01 -3.33
N LEU A 88 -17.81 -0.75 -2.26
CA LEU A 88 -18.10 -2.20 -2.27
C LEU A 88 -19.59 -2.59 -2.44
N PRO A 89 -20.63 -1.84 -2.00
CA PRO A 89 -22.02 -2.22 -2.26
C PRO A 89 -22.41 -1.93 -3.72
N SER A 90 -21.79 -0.93 -4.37
CA SER A 90 -21.97 -0.67 -5.79
C SER A 90 -21.35 -1.79 -6.63
N VAL A 91 -20.17 -2.28 -6.23
CA VAL A 91 -19.54 -3.48 -6.78
C VAL A 91 -20.41 -4.71 -6.57
N HIS A 92 -20.97 -4.88 -5.37
CA HIS A 92 -21.90 -5.96 -5.09
C HIS A 92 -23.15 -5.93 -5.99
N CYS A 93 -23.72 -4.76 -6.23
CA CYS A 93 -24.82 -4.59 -7.17
C CYS A 93 -24.40 -4.98 -8.61
N ILE A 94 -23.20 -4.60 -9.05
CA ILE A 94 -22.63 -4.99 -10.35
C ILE A 94 -22.54 -6.51 -10.46
N CYS A 95 -21.97 -7.18 -9.44
CA CYS A 95 -21.79 -8.63 -9.44
C CYS A 95 -23.12 -9.38 -9.50
N ASN A 96 -24.13 -8.92 -8.76
CA ASN A 96 -25.48 -9.49 -8.77
C ASN A 96 -26.19 -9.31 -10.11
N ASP A 97 -26.13 -8.11 -10.69
CA ASP A 97 -26.81 -7.83 -11.96
C ASP A 97 -26.14 -8.56 -13.13
N LEU A 98 -24.82 -8.74 -13.08
CA LEU A 98 -24.04 -9.53 -14.05
C LEU A 98 -24.09 -11.04 -13.79
N LYS A 99 -24.69 -11.48 -12.67
CA LYS A 99 -24.76 -12.90 -12.24
C LYS A 99 -23.39 -13.57 -12.24
N ILE A 100 -22.38 -12.83 -11.79
CA ILE A 100 -21.01 -13.35 -11.66
C ILE A 100 -21.00 -14.34 -10.48
N PRO A 101 -20.38 -15.53 -10.62
CA PRO A 101 -20.21 -16.44 -9.50
C PRO A 101 -19.53 -15.72 -8.32
N LYS A 102 -20.07 -15.87 -7.10
CA LYS A 102 -19.59 -15.14 -5.92
C LYS A 102 -18.09 -15.36 -5.67
N ASP A 103 -17.58 -16.58 -5.91
CA ASP A 103 -16.15 -16.89 -5.79
C ASP A 103 -15.26 -16.02 -6.69
N VAL A 104 -15.73 -15.75 -7.93
CA VAL A 104 -15.01 -14.91 -8.89
C VAL A 104 -15.24 -13.43 -8.58
N ALA A 105 -16.45 -13.07 -8.14
CA ALA A 105 -16.77 -11.71 -7.72
C ALA A 105 -15.91 -11.27 -6.52
N GLY A 106 -15.75 -12.13 -5.52
CA GLY A 106 -14.88 -11.92 -4.36
C GLY A 106 -13.41 -11.78 -4.78
N ALA A 107 -12.89 -12.75 -5.51
CA ALA A 107 -11.48 -12.78 -5.90
C ALA A 107 -11.05 -11.65 -6.85
N VAL A 108 -11.97 -11.12 -7.67
CA VAL A 108 -11.63 -10.13 -8.70
C VAL A 108 -12.16 -8.76 -8.35
N PHE A 109 -13.49 -8.62 -8.21
CA PHE A 109 -14.11 -7.31 -8.05
C PHE A 109 -14.03 -6.79 -6.62
N MET A 110 -14.18 -7.66 -5.62
CA MET A 110 -14.07 -7.24 -4.21
C MET A 110 -12.61 -6.95 -3.84
N ALA A 111 -11.67 -7.82 -4.25
CA ALA A 111 -10.23 -7.56 -4.06
C ALA A 111 -9.77 -6.30 -4.82
N MET A 112 -10.19 -6.12 -6.07
CA MET A 112 -9.91 -4.88 -6.82
C MET A 112 -10.49 -3.66 -6.10
N ALA A 113 -11.63 -3.81 -5.45
CA ALA A 113 -12.28 -2.70 -4.79
C ALA A 113 -11.59 -2.28 -3.48
N THR A 114 -11.01 -3.24 -2.74
CA THR A 114 -10.20 -2.93 -1.56
C THR A 114 -8.86 -2.32 -1.92
N SER A 115 -8.25 -2.73 -3.04
CA SER A 115 -6.97 -2.23 -3.58
C SER A 115 -7.03 -0.90 -4.36
N MET A 116 -8.22 -0.27 -4.49
CA MET A 116 -8.35 0.99 -5.23
C MET A 116 -7.55 2.17 -4.64
N PRO A 117 -7.54 2.39 -3.31
CA PRO A 117 -6.73 3.46 -2.69
C PRO A 117 -5.23 3.36 -3.02
N GLU A 118 -4.71 2.14 -3.06
CA GLU A 118 -3.32 1.79 -3.37
C GLU A 118 -3.03 2.07 -4.84
N MET A 119 -3.95 1.66 -5.74
CA MET A 119 -3.86 1.99 -7.17
C MET A 119 -3.78 3.51 -7.38
N PHE A 120 -4.63 4.30 -6.71
CA PHE A 120 -4.58 5.75 -6.82
C PHE A 120 -3.32 6.35 -6.22
N THR A 121 -2.84 5.83 -5.09
CA THR A 121 -1.56 6.27 -4.52
C THR A 121 -0.41 6.01 -5.48
N ASN A 122 -0.41 4.88 -6.19
CA ASN A 122 0.60 4.59 -7.20
C ASN A 122 0.47 5.47 -8.46
N VAL A 123 -0.76 5.81 -8.87
CA VAL A 123 -1.00 6.81 -9.92
C VAL A 123 -0.41 8.16 -9.51
N ILE A 124 -0.65 8.60 -8.27
CA ILE A 124 -0.12 9.87 -7.75
C ILE A 124 1.41 9.81 -7.70
N GLY A 125 2.00 8.74 -7.17
CA GLY A 125 3.45 8.53 -7.14
C GLY A 125 4.10 8.55 -8.52
N THR A 126 3.47 7.91 -9.51
CA THR A 126 4.03 7.77 -10.87
C THR A 126 3.86 9.02 -11.74
N PHE A 127 2.72 9.72 -11.62
CA PHE A 127 2.35 10.82 -12.52
C PHE A 127 2.56 12.21 -11.93
N LEU A 128 2.43 12.35 -10.61
CA LEU A 128 2.46 13.65 -9.96
C LEU A 128 3.80 13.88 -9.27
N THR A 129 4.16 13.04 -8.29
CA THR A 129 5.38 13.27 -7.51
C THR A 129 6.63 12.71 -8.18
N GLU A 130 6.47 11.89 -9.24
CA GLU A 130 7.55 11.17 -9.93
C GLU A 130 8.53 10.48 -8.96
N SER A 131 7.99 9.94 -7.87
CA SER A 131 8.78 9.40 -6.75
C SER A 131 8.38 7.98 -6.40
N ASP A 132 9.22 7.31 -5.60
CA ASP A 132 9.03 5.93 -5.18
C ASP A 132 7.92 5.74 -4.14
N LEU A 133 7.11 6.78 -3.88
CA LEU A 133 5.95 6.76 -3.00
C LEU A 133 5.00 5.61 -3.35
N GLY A 134 4.74 5.40 -4.64
CA GLY A 134 3.84 4.35 -5.14
C GLY A 134 4.34 2.94 -4.82
N VAL A 135 5.60 2.65 -5.17
CA VAL A 135 6.20 1.33 -4.93
C VAL A 135 6.35 1.04 -3.43
N GLY A 136 6.77 2.05 -2.65
CA GLY A 136 6.84 1.97 -1.20
C GLY A 136 5.50 1.55 -0.59
N THR A 137 4.41 2.17 -1.03
CA THR A 137 3.04 1.84 -0.59
C THR A 137 2.67 0.39 -0.88
N ILE A 138 2.95 -0.12 -2.10
CA ILE A 138 2.65 -1.51 -2.48
C ILE A 138 3.46 -2.50 -1.63
N VAL A 139 4.76 -2.24 -1.41
CA VAL A 139 5.61 -3.10 -0.57
C VAL A 139 5.15 -3.08 0.89
N GLY A 140 4.80 -1.90 1.41
CA GLY A 140 4.26 -1.74 2.75
C GLY A 140 2.95 -2.50 2.97
N SER A 141 2.01 -2.32 2.04
CA SER A 141 0.69 -2.98 2.06
C SER A 141 0.85 -4.50 2.02
N ALA A 142 1.75 -4.98 1.16
CA ALA A 142 2.16 -6.38 1.11
C ALA A 142 2.61 -6.94 2.47
N VAL A 143 3.43 -6.21 3.24
CA VAL A 143 3.86 -6.63 4.60
C VAL A 143 2.67 -6.60 5.58
N PHE A 144 1.84 -5.56 5.51
CA PHE A 144 0.66 -5.39 6.36
C PHE A 144 -0.36 -6.51 6.14
N ASN A 145 -0.75 -6.78 4.90
CA ASN A 145 -1.69 -7.82 4.52
C ASN A 145 -1.16 -9.24 4.80
N THR A 146 0.15 -9.46 4.65
CA THR A 146 0.77 -10.76 4.96
C THR A 146 0.84 -11.05 6.46
N LEU A 147 1.14 -10.06 7.31
CA LEU A 147 1.42 -10.29 8.75
C LEU A 147 0.46 -9.58 9.70
N ALA A 148 0.14 -8.31 9.47
CA ALA A 148 -0.71 -7.51 10.36
C ALA A 148 -2.18 -7.95 10.28
N VAL A 149 -2.74 -8.20 9.10
CA VAL A 149 -4.13 -8.67 8.95
C VAL A 149 -4.34 -9.98 9.71
N ILE A 150 -3.44 -10.95 9.51
CA ILE A 150 -3.45 -12.24 10.23
C ILE A 150 -3.23 -12.04 11.73
N GLY A 151 -2.34 -11.11 12.09
CA GLY A 151 -2.02 -10.75 13.46
C GLY A 151 -3.24 -10.22 14.23
N ILE A 152 -3.91 -9.23 13.66
CA ILE A 152 -5.10 -8.58 14.21
C ILE A 152 -6.26 -9.59 14.27
N ALA A 153 -6.55 -10.28 13.17
CA ALA A 153 -7.61 -11.28 13.12
C ALA A 153 -7.41 -12.39 14.16
N GLY A 154 -6.17 -12.90 14.29
CA GLY A 154 -5.83 -13.90 15.30
C GLY A 154 -5.92 -13.40 16.74
N MET A 155 -5.58 -12.13 17.01
CA MET A 155 -5.69 -11.54 18.35
C MET A 155 -7.16 -11.40 18.80
N PHE A 156 -8.04 -11.04 17.88
CA PHE A 156 -9.47 -10.88 18.14
C PHE A 156 -10.27 -12.19 17.97
N ALA A 157 -9.67 -13.27 17.46
CA ALA A 157 -10.32 -14.56 17.29
C ALA A 157 -11.00 -15.03 18.60
N PRO A 158 -12.30 -15.37 18.58
CA PRO A 158 -13.05 -15.72 19.78
C PRO A 158 -12.60 -17.06 20.36
N HIS A 159 -12.23 -18.00 19.49
CA HIS A 159 -11.73 -19.33 19.81
C HIS A 159 -10.67 -19.76 18.79
N ASP A 160 -10.06 -20.94 18.98
CA ASP A 160 -9.06 -21.47 18.07
C ASP A 160 -9.72 -21.96 16.78
N ILE A 161 -9.55 -21.22 15.68
CA ILE A 161 -10.17 -21.53 14.38
C ILE A 161 -9.19 -22.36 13.54
N PRO A 162 -9.58 -23.52 13.02
CA PRO A 162 -8.72 -24.28 12.10
C PRO A 162 -8.50 -23.52 10.79
N LEU A 163 -7.38 -23.77 10.11
CA LEU A 163 -7.07 -23.19 8.80
C LEU A 163 -6.91 -24.31 7.77
N ASP A 164 -7.63 -24.20 6.66
CA ASP A 164 -7.37 -25.03 5.48
C ASP A 164 -6.05 -24.62 4.81
N TRP A 165 -5.20 -25.60 4.53
CA TRP A 165 -3.85 -25.37 4.02
C TRP A 165 -3.81 -25.03 2.53
N TRP A 166 -4.84 -25.44 1.76
CA TRP A 166 -4.80 -25.39 0.30
C TRP A 166 -4.90 -23.96 -0.28
N PRO A 167 -5.94 -23.14 0.02
CA PRO A 167 -6.04 -21.77 -0.46
C PRO A 167 -4.82 -20.92 -0.07
N LEU A 168 -4.41 -21.04 1.20
CA LEU A 168 -3.23 -20.34 1.73
C LEU A 168 -1.95 -20.70 0.96
N THR A 169 -1.71 -22.00 0.72
CA THR A 169 -0.52 -22.46 -0.02
C THR A 169 -0.54 -21.99 -1.46
N ARG A 170 -1.69 -22.09 -2.13
CA ARG A 170 -1.87 -21.62 -3.51
C ARG A 170 -1.53 -20.14 -3.64
N ASP A 171 -2.14 -19.30 -2.80
CA ASP A 171 -2.00 -17.84 -2.92
C ASP A 171 -0.60 -17.39 -2.56
N CYS A 172 0.01 -17.94 -1.50
CA CYS A 172 1.40 -17.62 -1.22
C CYS A 172 2.36 -18.04 -2.34
N VAL A 173 2.13 -19.18 -3.01
CA VAL A 173 3.01 -19.60 -4.12
C VAL A 173 2.89 -18.63 -5.29
N ILE A 174 1.66 -18.22 -5.64
CA ILE A 174 1.43 -17.23 -6.69
C ILE A 174 2.04 -15.88 -6.30
N TYR A 175 1.83 -15.46 -5.06
CA TYR A 175 2.38 -14.23 -4.53
C TYR A 175 3.91 -14.23 -4.51
N LEU A 176 4.56 -15.33 -4.11
CA LEU A 176 6.02 -15.49 -4.20
C LEU A 176 6.54 -15.39 -5.64
N MET A 177 5.79 -15.91 -6.62
CA MET A 177 6.12 -15.72 -8.03
C MET A 177 5.97 -14.24 -8.45
N ALA A 178 4.92 -13.55 -8.00
CA ALA A 178 4.73 -12.13 -8.27
C ALA A 178 5.85 -11.27 -7.65
N ILE A 179 6.25 -11.53 -6.40
CA ILE A 179 7.38 -10.85 -5.75
C ILE A 179 8.69 -11.10 -6.51
N ALA A 180 8.94 -12.33 -6.97
CA ALA A 180 10.15 -12.65 -7.73
C ALA A 180 10.25 -11.86 -9.03
N LEU A 181 9.13 -11.76 -9.76
CA LEU A 181 9.06 -11.02 -11.01
C LEU A 181 9.17 -9.52 -10.79
N MET A 182 8.48 -8.97 -9.80
CA MET A 182 8.61 -7.57 -9.41
C MET A 182 10.06 -7.25 -9.02
N THR A 183 10.70 -8.09 -8.20
CA THR A 183 12.11 -7.90 -7.80
C THR A 183 13.05 -7.94 -9.01
N ALA A 184 12.77 -8.79 -10.00
CA ALA A 184 13.56 -8.85 -11.22
C ALA A 184 13.43 -7.58 -12.07
N VAL A 185 12.22 -7.04 -12.22
CA VAL A 185 11.93 -5.77 -12.92
C VAL A 185 12.52 -4.57 -12.20
N LEU A 186 12.64 -4.62 -10.87
CA LEU A 186 13.22 -3.55 -10.06
C LEU A 186 14.76 -3.61 -9.97
N TRP A 187 15.40 -4.64 -10.51
CA TRP A 187 16.80 -4.95 -10.22
C TRP A 187 17.80 -3.96 -10.83
N ASP A 188 17.48 -3.39 -11.99
CA ASP A 188 18.31 -2.44 -12.73
C ASP A 188 17.89 -0.98 -12.51
N TYR A 189 16.98 -0.74 -11.56
CA TYR A 189 16.44 0.58 -11.21
C TYR A 189 15.74 1.31 -12.37
N ARG A 190 15.33 0.57 -13.41
CA ARG A 190 14.67 1.12 -14.58
C ARG A 190 13.56 0.19 -15.03
N VAL A 191 12.33 0.70 -15.12
CA VAL A 191 11.19 -0.08 -15.59
C VAL A 191 10.84 0.32 -17.02
N ASP A 192 11.03 -0.58 -17.97
CA ASP A 192 10.62 -0.37 -19.35
C ASP A 192 9.13 -0.73 -19.58
N TRP A 193 8.50 -0.13 -20.60
CA TRP A 193 7.08 -0.36 -20.92
C TRP A 193 6.70 -1.85 -21.11
N TYR A 194 7.61 -2.68 -21.63
CA TYR A 194 7.33 -4.09 -21.89
C TYR A 194 7.35 -4.92 -20.61
N GLU A 195 8.10 -4.51 -19.60
CA GLU A 195 8.14 -5.15 -18.28
C GLU A 195 6.84 -4.86 -17.52
N ALA A 196 6.38 -3.60 -17.56
CA ALA A 196 5.08 -3.21 -17.01
C ALA A 196 3.92 -3.94 -17.73
N LEU A 197 3.95 -4.01 -19.07
CA LEU A 197 2.95 -4.77 -19.83
C LEU A 197 2.97 -6.26 -19.48
N PHE A 198 4.17 -6.84 -19.30
CA PHE A 198 4.31 -8.24 -18.93
C PHE A 198 3.71 -8.56 -17.55
N LEU A 199 3.99 -7.73 -16.55
CA LEU A 199 3.38 -7.85 -15.21
C LEU A 199 1.85 -7.75 -15.28
N MET A 200 1.32 -6.79 -16.05
CA MET A 200 -0.12 -6.64 -16.25
C MET A 200 -0.75 -7.84 -16.96
N LEU A 201 -0.10 -8.40 -17.99
CA LEU A 201 -0.60 -9.59 -18.68
C LEU A 201 -0.61 -10.83 -17.77
N LEU A 202 0.36 -10.95 -16.87
CA LEU A 202 0.39 -12.02 -15.87
C LEU A 202 -0.77 -11.93 -14.88
N TYR A 203 -1.28 -10.74 -14.55
CA TYR A 203 -2.49 -10.61 -13.76
C TYR A 203 -3.69 -11.32 -14.43
N PHE A 204 -3.87 -11.15 -15.74
CA PHE A 204 -4.94 -11.86 -16.46
C PHE A 204 -4.73 -13.37 -16.46
N VAL A 205 -3.49 -13.86 -16.51
CA VAL A 205 -3.18 -15.28 -16.35
C VAL A 205 -3.56 -15.76 -14.94
N TYR A 206 -3.26 -14.96 -13.91
CA TYR A 206 -3.67 -15.22 -12.53
C TYR A 206 -5.20 -15.34 -12.41
N LEU A 207 -5.97 -14.44 -13.04
CA LEU A 207 -7.43 -14.53 -13.08
C LEU A 207 -7.94 -15.84 -13.69
N VAL A 208 -7.28 -16.32 -14.74
CA VAL A 208 -7.62 -17.62 -15.36
C VAL A 208 -7.31 -18.77 -14.41
N ILE A 209 -6.17 -18.74 -13.70
CA ILE A 209 -5.82 -19.76 -12.69
C ILE A 209 -6.85 -19.78 -11.55
N MET A 210 -7.24 -18.60 -11.06
CA MET A 210 -8.28 -18.42 -10.04
C MET A 210 -9.64 -18.96 -10.51
N TYR A 211 -10.01 -18.71 -11.76
CA TYR A 211 -11.23 -19.25 -12.35
C TYR A 211 -11.27 -20.78 -12.34
N PHE A 212 -10.13 -21.44 -12.57
CA PHE A 212 -10.03 -22.92 -12.53
C PHE A 212 -9.67 -23.48 -11.14
N ASN A 213 -9.71 -22.66 -10.08
CA ASN A 213 -9.34 -23.08 -8.73
C ASN A 213 -10.07 -24.34 -8.22
N PRO A 214 -11.39 -24.52 -8.38
CA PRO A 214 -12.07 -25.73 -7.90
C PRO A 214 -11.53 -27.02 -8.54
N THR A 215 -11.11 -26.93 -9.80
CA THR A 215 -10.49 -28.06 -10.52
C THR A 215 -9.09 -28.34 -9.99
N LEU A 216 -8.31 -27.28 -9.76
CA LEU A 216 -6.95 -27.38 -9.22
C LEU A 216 -6.97 -28.00 -7.81
N GLN A 217 -7.90 -27.57 -6.96
CA GLN A 217 -8.10 -28.09 -5.61
C GLN A 217 -8.37 -29.59 -5.58
N ARG A 218 -9.26 -30.08 -6.45
CA ARG A 218 -9.57 -31.53 -6.54
C ARG A 218 -8.37 -32.33 -6.99
N TRP A 219 -7.63 -31.82 -7.97
CA TRP A 219 -6.45 -32.47 -8.50
C TRP A 219 -5.32 -32.57 -7.46
N THR A 220 -5.02 -31.47 -6.76
CA THR A 220 -3.93 -31.45 -5.77
C THR A 220 -4.25 -32.26 -4.53
N ARG A 221 -5.49 -32.20 -4.01
CA ARG A 221 -5.92 -33.09 -2.92
C ARG A 221 -5.82 -34.57 -3.33
N GLY A 222 -6.13 -34.89 -4.58
CA GLY A 222 -5.94 -36.23 -5.15
C GLY A 222 -4.47 -36.68 -5.22
N LEU A 223 -3.55 -35.77 -5.57
CA LEU A 223 -2.12 -36.05 -5.57
C LEU A 223 -1.54 -36.22 -4.16
N VAL A 224 -1.89 -35.34 -3.23
CA VAL A 224 -1.43 -35.42 -1.84
C VAL A 224 -1.88 -36.73 -1.19
N ALA A 225 -3.13 -37.15 -1.42
CA ALA A 225 -3.65 -38.43 -0.95
C ALA A 225 -2.87 -39.65 -1.51
N LYS A 226 -2.28 -39.52 -2.71
CA LYS A 226 -1.47 -40.56 -3.33
C LYS A 226 -0.03 -40.59 -2.80
N CYS A 227 0.51 -39.43 -2.39
CA CYS A 227 1.87 -39.29 -1.87
C CYS A 227 1.97 -39.57 -0.35
N SER A 228 0.92 -39.26 0.43
CA SER A 228 0.86 -39.51 1.87
C SER A 228 0.47 -40.96 2.17
N GLY A 229 1.32 -41.91 1.81
CA GLY A 229 1.18 -43.28 2.25
C GLY A 229 1.64 -43.43 3.71
N HIS A 230 0.76 -43.25 4.70
CA HIS A 230 0.76 -43.92 6.04
C HIS A 230 -0.34 -43.36 7.00
N ALA A 231 -1.35 -44.19 7.28
CA ALA A 231 -1.99 -44.51 8.57
C ALA A 231 -2.53 -43.45 9.56
N ARG A 232 -2.41 -42.13 9.35
CA ARG A 232 -3.03 -41.12 10.25
C ARG A 232 -4.09 -40.25 9.59
N GLU A 233 -4.08 -40.20 8.26
CA GLU A 233 -5.11 -39.55 7.44
C GLU A 233 -6.30 -40.49 7.15
N GLU A 234 -6.18 -41.79 7.41
CA GLU A 234 -7.24 -42.75 7.08
C GLU A 234 -8.53 -42.48 7.85
N GLU A 235 -8.50 -41.92 9.07
CA GLU A 235 -9.72 -41.52 9.80
C GLU A 235 -10.39 -40.26 9.21
N ILE A 236 -9.62 -39.30 8.71
CA ILE A 236 -10.15 -38.07 8.08
C ILE A 236 -10.61 -38.36 6.65
N VAL A 237 -9.90 -39.22 5.92
CA VAL A 237 -10.21 -39.62 4.54
C VAL A 237 -11.30 -40.69 4.47
N THR A 238 -11.43 -41.61 5.43
CA THR A 238 -12.60 -42.51 5.48
C THR A 238 -13.87 -41.77 5.87
N VAL A 239 -13.79 -40.73 6.71
CA VAL A 239 -14.93 -39.83 6.94
C VAL A 239 -15.19 -38.96 5.71
N SER A 240 -14.17 -38.47 5.01
CA SER A 240 -14.34 -37.76 3.73
C SER A 240 -14.78 -38.66 2.55
N LYS A 241 -14.78 -39.99 2.72
CA LYS A 241 -15.37 -40.98 1.80
C LYS A 241 -16.78 -41.40 2.19
N SER A 242 -17.17 -41.25 3.46
CA SER A 242 -18.54 -41.50 3.94
C SER A 242 -19.42 -40.25 3.96
N VAL A 243 -18.80 -39.07 3.95
CA VAL A 243 -19.41 -37.78 3.65
C VAL A 243 -19.10 -37.45 2.20
N ASP A 244 -20.13 -37.21 1.38
CA ASP A 244 -19.92 -36.74 0.01
C ASP A 244 -19.09 -35.45 0.06
N GLY A 245 -17.82 -35.48 -0.37
CA GLY A 245 -16.94 -34.30 -0.33
C GLY A 245 -17.51 -33.10 -1.08
N GLU A 246 -18.32 -33.35 -2.11
CA GLU A 246 -19.08 -32.34 -2.84
C GLU A 246 -20.18 -31.67 -1.99
N SER A 247 -20.73 -32.38 -0.99
CA SER A 247 -21.72 -31.84 -0.05
C SER A 247 -21.08 -30.96 1.02
N VAL A 248 -19.86 -31.27 1.48
CA VAL A 248 -19.11 -30.43 2.42
C VAL A 248 -18.63 -29.16 1.73
N GLU A 249 -18.07 -29.27 0.53
CA GLU A 249 -17.64 -28.12 -0.27
C GLU A 249 -18.80 -27.13 -0.50
N LYS A 250 -19.98 -27.63 -0.89
CA LYS A 250 -21.20 -26.82 -1.02
C LYS A 250 -21.68 -26.21 0.31
N ASN A 251 -21.49 -26.90 1.44
CA ASN A 251 -21.85 -26.35 2.75
C ASN A 251 -20.87 -25.26 3.19
N VAL A 252 -19.58 -25.41 2.90
CA VAL A 252 -18.58 -24.37 3.16
C VAL A 252 -18.89 -23.13 2.33
N GLU A 253 -19.11 -23.29 1.02
CA GLU A 253 -19.52 -22.20 0.12
C GLU A 253 -20.81 -21.54 0.61
N LYS A 254 -21.80 -22.33 1.06
CA LYS A 254 -23.06 -21.81 1.57
C LYS A 254 -22.89 -21.03 2.88
N THR A 255 -22.13 -21.55 3.84
CA THR A 255 -21.89 -20.85 5.12
C THR A 255 -21.05 -19.60 4.91
N GLN A 256 -20.08 -19.65 4.01
CA GLN A 256 -19.33 -18.47 3.60
C GLN A 256 -20.26 -17.43 2.96
N GLN A 257 -21.17 -17.87 2.08
CA GLN A 257 -22.16 -16.99 1.50
C GLN A 257 -23.11 -16.40 2.57
N GLU A 258 -23.53 -17.19 3.55
CA GLU A 258 -24.35 -16.70 4.67
C GLU A 258 -23.60 -15.65 5.51
N LEU A 259 -22.29 -15.80 5.71
CA LEU A 259 -21.44 -14.83 6.44
C LEU A 259 -21.17 -13.55 5.63
N GLU A 260 -20.94 -13.68 4.32
CA GLU A 260 -20.84 -12.56 3.40
C GLU A 260 -22.17 -11.80 3.31
N ASP A 261 -23.30 -12.51 3.20
CA ASP A 261 -24.63 -11.91 3.20
C ASP A 261 -24.93 -11.24 4.57
N GLU A 262 -24.48 -11.80 5.70
CA GLU A 262 -24.59 -11.17 7.03
C GLU A 262 -23.66 -9.94 7.16
N TYR A 263 -22.50 -9.95 6.50
CA TYR A 263 -21.66 -8.76 6.35
C TYR A 263 -22.35 -7.72 5.46
N GLU A 264 -23.07 -8.13 4.41
CA GLU A 264 -23.86 -7.27 3.52
C GLU A 264 -25.09 -6.65 4.22
N GLU A 265 -25.74 -7.36 5.14
CA GLU A 265 -26.83 -6.82 5.96
C GLU A 265 -26.35 -5.70 6.92
N GLU A 266 -25.05 -5.64 7.20
CA GLU A 266 -24.43 -4.60 8.03
C GLU A 266 -24.31 -3.25 7.31
N TRP A 267 -24.54 -3.21 6.00
CA TRP A 267 -24.51 -2.02 5.14
C TRP A 267 -25.75 -1.15 5.35
N THR A 268 -25.90 -0.67 6.57
CA THR A 268 -26.97 0.24 6.93
C THR A 268 -26.64 1.64 6.41
N VAL A 269 -27.68 2.33 5.94
CA VAL A 269 -27.54 3.74 5.55
C VAL A 269 -27.26 4.54 6.81
N VAL A 270 -26.20 5.33 6.79
CA VAL A 270 -25.86 6.19 7.93
C VAL A 270 -26.98 7.22 8.12
N ASP A 271 -27.64 7.17 9.27
CA ASP A 271 -28.64 8.16 9.62
C ASP A 271 -27.97 9.51 9.96
N LEU A 272 -28.12 10.47 9.04
CA LEU A 272 -27.55 11.82 9.18
C LEU A 272 -28.33 12.72 10.15
N THR A 273 -29.56 12.35 10.50
CA THR A 273 -30.51 13.23 11.21
C THR A 273 -30.74 12.82 12.66
N THR A 274 -30.47 11.57 13.02
CA THR A 274 -30.69 11.04 14.36
C THR A 274 -29.35 10.78 15.03
N ILE A 275 -29.10 11.47 16.14
CA ILE A 275 -27.93 11.21 16.97
C ILE A 275 -28.13 9.82 17.60
N PRO A 276 -27.14 8.92 17.54
CA PRO A 276 -27.24 7.62 18.20
C PRO A 276 -27.46 7.79 19.70
N ASP A 277 -28.40 7.04 20.31
CA ASP A 277 -28.68 7.11 21.75
C ASP A 277 -27.59 6.44 22.62
N ASP A 278 -26.66 5.75 21.96
CA ASP A 278 -25.63 4.89 22.54
C ASP A 278 -24.51 5.59 23.35
N THR A 279 -23.48 4.80 23.68
CA THR A 279 -22.24 5.18 24.38
C THR A 279 -21.61 6.48 23.87
N LEU A 280 -20.92 7.21 24.75
CA LEU A 280 -20.24 8.48 24.41
C LEU A 280 -19.29 8.35 23.21
N LEU A 281 -18.63 7.20 23.05
CA LEU A 281 -17.70 6.96 21.95
C LEU A 281 -18.41 6.96 20.59
N GLN A 282 -19.60 6.37 20.50
CA GLN A 282 -20.38 6.36 19.26
C GLN A 282 -20.93 7.74 18.92
N LYS A 283 -21.32 8.52 19.94
CA LYS A 283 -21.69 9.93 19.75
C LYS A 283 -20.54 10.76 19.20
N LEU A 284 -19.33 10.59 19.76
CA LEU A 284 -18.13 11.28 19.28
C LEU A 284 -17.75 10.84 17.85
N TRP A 285 -17.81 9.54 17.55
CA TRP A 285 -17.57 9.01 16.20
C TRP A 285 -18.57 9.57 15.19
N TRP A 286 -19.84 9.66 15.55
CA TRP A 286 -20.87 10.25 14.70
C TRP A 286 -20.55 11.72 14.41
N PHE A 287 -20.23 12.54 15.43
CA PHE A 287 -19.84 13.94 15.20
C PHE A 287 -18.59 14.09 14.33
N TYR A 288 -17.59 13.23 14.52
CA TYR A 288 -16.36 13.22 13.75
C TYR A 288 -16.60 12.90 12.26
N THR A 289 -17.41 11.87 11.99
CA THR A 289 -17.70 11.41 10.62
C THR A 289 -18.84 12.18 9.95
N TRP A 290 -19.65 12.93 10.71
CA TRP A 290 -20.82 13.64 10.19
C TRP A 290 -20.54 14.53 8.98
N PRO A 291 -19.49 15.39 8.96
CA PRO A 291 -19.24 16.24 7.80
C PRO A 291 -18.89 15.44 6.54
N ILE A 292 -18.13 14.34 6.68
CA ILE A 292 -17.80 13.41 5.58
C ILE A 292 -19.09 12.77 5.06
N ASN A 293 -19.94 12.27 5.96
CA ASN A 293 -21.19 11.63 5.59
C ASN A 293 -22.15 12.60 4.89
N VAL A 294 -22.21 13.86 5.30
CA VAL A 294 -22.99 14.91 4.61
C VAL A 294 -22.41 15.16 3.22
N LEU A 295 -21.08 15.29 3.10
CA LEU A 295 -20.41 15.48 1.83
C LEU A 295 -20.74 14.34 0.84
N TYR A 296 -20.63 13.09 1.27
CA TYR A 296 -20.96 11.94 0.44
C TYR A 296 -22.46 11.81 0.16
N PHE A 297 -23.32 12.10 1.12
CA PHE A 297 -24.77 12.11 0.90
C PHE A 297 -25.19 13.10 -0.21
N LEU A 298 -24.49 14.25 -0.30
CA LEU A 298 -24.75 15.27 -1.31
C LEU A 298 -24.16 14.93 -2.68
N THR A 299 -23.03 14.24 -2.73
CA THR A 299 -22.23 14.05 -3.95
C THR A 299 -22.34 12.66 -4.57
N VAL A 300 -22.62 11.63 -3.77
CA VAL A 300 -22.68 10.23 -4.20
C VAL A 300 -24.10 9.69 -3.99
N PRO A 301 -24.76 9.18 -5.05
CA PRO A 301 -26.06 8.55 -4.88
C PRO A 301 -25.89 7.22 -4.13
N ASP A 302 -26.52 7.09 -2.96
CA ASP A 302 -26.43 5.86 -2.17
C ASP A 302 -27.16 4.68 -2.84
N SER A 303 -26.43 3.61 -3.17
CA SER A 303 -26.96 2.38 -3.79
C SER A 303 -27.63 1.44 -2.79
N ARG A 304 -27.41 1.63 -1.48
CA ARG A 304 -28.04 0.84 -0.40
C ARG A 304 -29.53 1.16 -0.27
N LEU A 305 -29.95 2.35 -0.69
CA LEU A 305 -31.36 2.75 -0.71
C LEU A 305 -32.11 2.06 -1.86
N GLU A 306 -33.14 1.27 -1.54
CA GLU A 306 -33.92 0.51 -2.52
C GLU A 306 -34.43 1.36 -3.70
N LYS A 307 -34.85 2.61 -3.43
CA LYS A 307 -35.32 3.57 -4.45
C LYS A 307 -34.22 4.03 -5.41
N ARG A 308 -32.97 4.08 -4.94
CA ARG A 308 -31.79 4.57 -5.68
C ARG A 308 -30.88 3.43 -6.13
N ARG A 309 -31.21 2.17 -5.84
CA ARG A 309 -30.43 0.99 -6.23
C ARG A 309 -30.09 0.96 -7.72
N LYS A 310 -30.98 1.40 -8.61
CA LYS A 310 -30.72 1.49 -10.07
C LYS A 310 -29.62 2.47 -10.48
N LEU A 311 -29.23 3.38 -9.59
CA LEU A 311 -28.16 4.36 -9.81
C LEU A 311 -26.79 3.82 -9.37
N TYR A 312 -26.66 2.54 -9.02
CA TYR A 312 -25.39 1.93 -8.63
C TYR A 312 -24.23 2.18 -9.61
N PRO A 313 -24.40 2.29 -10.97
CA PRO A 313 -23.28 2.61 -11.84
C PRO A 313 -22.75 4.03 -11.62
N LEU A 314 -23.64 4.97 -11.27
CA LEU A 314 -23.26 6.34 -10.93
C LEU A 314 -22.58 6.39 -9.55
N THR A 315 -23.08 5.61 -8.58
CA THR A 315 -22.43 5.42 -7.28
C THR A 315 -21.00 4.91 -7.45
N PHE A 316 -20.82 3.89 -8.30
CA PHE A 316 -19.52 3.29 -8.59
C PHE A 316 -18.52 4.31 -9.15
N ILE A 317 -18.92 5.08 -10.18
CA ILE A 317 -18.04 6.10 -10.80
C ILE A 317 -17.72 7.22 -9.81
N MET A 318 -18.72 7.73 -9.08
CA MET A 318 -18.51 8.81 -8.11
C MET A 318 -17.65 8.37 -6.92
N ALA A 319 -17.78 7.11 -6.49
CA ALA A 319 -16.93 6.54 -5.46
C ALA A 319 -15.48 6.47 -5.92
N ILE A 320 -15.20 5.99 -7.14
CA ILE A 320 -13.83 5.97 -7.70
C ILE A 320 -13.22 7.38 -7.74
N LEU A 321 -13.99 8.40 -8.14
CA LEU A 321 -13.53 9.79 -8.15
C LEU A 321 -13.18 10.28 -6.74
N TRP A 322 -14.03 10.01 -5.75
CA TRP A 322 -13.78 10.39 -4.36
C TRP A 322 -12.64 9.60 -3.73
N ILE A 323 -12.43 8.33 -4.08
CA ILE A 323 -11.25 7.57 -3.68
C ILE A 323 -10.00 8.28 -4.22
N GLY A 324 -9.96 8.62 -5.52
CA GLY A 324 -8.82 9.33 -6.11
C GLY A 324 -8.55 10.69 -5.48
N ILE A 325 -9.59 11.51 -5.25
CA ILE A 325 -9.46 12.81 -4.55
C ILE A 325 -8.96 12.62 -3.12
N SER A 326 -9.50 11.64 -2.39
CA SER A 326 -9.10 11.42 -1.00
C SER A 326 -7.68 10.86 -0.92
N SER A 327 -7.29 9.96 -1.82
CA SER A 327 -5.92 9.46 -1.95
C SER A 327 -4.94 10.60 -2.25
N TYR A 328 -5.31 11.55 -3.12
CA TYR A 328 -4.49 12.73 -3.40
C TYR A 328 -4.27 13.58 -2.13
N ILE A 329 -5.33 13.85 -1.37
CA ILE A 329 -5.22 14.61 -0.11
C ILE A 329 -4.35 13.84 0.90
N THR A 330 -4.54 12.53 1.01
CA THR A 330 -3.73 11.68 1.89
C THR A 330 -2.26 11.72 1.50
N SER A 331 -1.92 11.51 0.22
CA SER A 331 -0.54 11.59 -0.27
C SER A 331 0.07 12.95 0.01
N TRP A 332 -0.66 14.04 -0.27
CA TRP A 332 -0.19 15.40 0.02
C TRP A 332 0.13 15.59 1.50
N MET A 333 -0.82 15.31 2.40
CA MET A 333 -0.62 15.52 3.84
C MET A 333 0.51 14.67 4.41
N ILE A 334 0.67 13.43 3.92
CA ILE A 334 1.71 12.52 4.39
C ILE A 334 3.09 12.88 3.84
N THR A 335 3.20 13.30 2.58
CA THR A 335 4.47 13.79 2.00
C THR A 335 4.95 15.04 2.74
N GLU A 336 4.06 15.98 3.07
CA GLU A 336 4.41 17.16 3.88
C GLU A 336 4.94 16.80 5.27
N ILE A 337 4.37 15.75 5.87
CA ILE A 337 4.86 15.21 7.14
C ILE A 337 6.25 14.61 6.97
N GLY A 338 6.46 13.81 5.92
CA GLY A 338 7.77 13.24 5.58
C GLY A 338 8.84 14.31 5.43
N ASP A 339 8.55 15.35 4.64
CA ASP A 339 9.49 16.42 4.33
C ASP A 339 9.81 17.29 5.55
N THR A 340 8.84 17.49 6.45
CA THR A 340 9.08 18.19 7.73
C THR A 340 10.01 17.40 8.66
N PHE A 341 9.93 16.06 8.64
CA PHE A 341 10.77 15.19 9.47
C PHE A 341 12.04 14.67 8.77
N GLY A 342 12.27 15.06 7.50
CA GLY A 342 13.40 14.56 6.70
C GLY A 342 13.33 13.06 6.43
N ILE A 343 12.13 12.50 6.32
CA ILE A 343 11.89 11.09 6.05
C ILE A 343 11.50 10.93 4.57
N PRO A 344 12.18 10.05 3.79
CA PRO A 344 11.87 9.83 2.38
C PRO A 344 10.41 9.43 2.13
N SER A 345 9.86 9.90 1.02
CA SER A 345 8.49 9.57 0.57
C SER A 345 8.26 8.07 0.41
N SER A 346 9.29 7.30 0.05
CA SER A 346 9.22 5.83 0.00
C SER A 346 8.91 5.21 1.37
N VAL A 347 9.49 5.73 2.47
CA VAL A 347 9.17 5.31 3.85
C VAL A 347 7.77 5.75 4.26
N MET A 348 7.39 6.97 3.90
CA MET A 348 6.05 7.48 4.17
C MET A 348 4.96 6.61 3.51
N GLY A 349 5.16 6.23 2.25
CA GLY A 349 4.32 5.27 1.54
C GLY A 349 4.33 3.89 2.21
N LEU A 350 5.53 3.36 2.50
CA LEU A 350 5.74 2.02 3.05
C LEU A 350 5.13 1.81 4.44
N VAL A 351 5.10 2.83 5.29
CA VAL A 351 4.58 2.70 6.66
C VAL A 351 3.17 3.28 6.78
N PHE A 352 2.98 4.53 6.41
CA PHE A 352 1.77 5.27 6.76
C PHE A 352 0.66 5.13 5.73
N ILE A 353 0.97 5.28 4.44
CA ILE A 353 -0.05 5.15 3.39
C ILE A 353 -0.51 3.70 3.27
N ALA A 354 0.44 2.76 3.24
CA ALA A 354 0.15 1.33 3.27
C ALA A 354 -0.78 0.97 4.44
N ALA A 355 -0.34 1.17 5.69
CA ALA A 355 -1.14 0.78 6.85
C ALA A 355 -2.49 1.50 6.91
N GLY A 356 -2.57 2.76 6.47
CA GLY A 356 -3.82 3.51 6.43
C GLY A 356 -4.81 3.02 5.37
N GLY A 357 -4.32 2.67 4.18
CA GLY A 357 -5.10 2.12 3.07
C GLY A 357 -5.70 0.76 3.38
N ASP A 358 -4.95 -0.10 4.07
CA ASP A 358 -5.34 -1.50 4.36
C ASP A 358 -6.19 -1.69 5.64
N ILE A 359 -6.43 -0.65 6.45
CA ILE A 359 -7.28 -0.76 7.65
C ILE A 359 -8.68 -1.33 7.35
N PRO A 360 -9.41 -0.86 6.32
CA PRO A 360 -10.73 -1.41 5.98
C PRO A 360 -10.68 -2.90 5.66
N GLU A 361 -9.61 -3.36 5.00
CA GLU A 361 -9.40 -4.77 4.70
C GLU A 361 -9.15 -5.58 5.96
N SER A 362 -8.26 -5.12 6.84
CA SER A 362 -7.98 -5.77 8.13
C SER A 362 -9.23 -5.91 8.99
N VAL A 363 -10.06 -4.86 9.06
CA VAL A 363 -11.33 -4.87 9.80
C VAL A 363 -12.28 -5.90 9.22
N SER A 364 -12.40 -5.96 7.88
CA SER A 364 -13.29 -6.89 7.19
C SER A 364 -12.87 -8.35 7.41
N SER A 365 -11.57 -8.64 7.26
CA SER A 365 -11.01 -9.96 7.54
C SER A 365 -11.17 -10.38 9.00
N THR A 366 -10.99 -9.44 9.93
CA THR A 366 -11.20 -9.71 11.37
C THR A 366 -12.67 -9.97 11.68
N LEU A 367 -13.59 -9.22 11.07
CA LEU A 367 -15.02 -9.39 11.28
C LEU A 367 -15.50 -10.76 10.78
N MET A 368 -15.00 -11.22 9.62
CA MET A 368 -15.27 -12.59 9.14
C MET A 368 -14.85 -13.64 10.17
N VAL A 369 -13.67 -13.47 10.76
CA VAL A 369 -13.15 -14.36 11.82
C VAL A 369 -13.98 -14.31 13.10
N LEU A 370 -14.49 -13.14 13.47
CA LEU A 370 -15.35 -12.96 14.66
C LEU A 370 -16.73 -13.60 14.50
N LYS A 371 -17.28 -13.61 13.28
CA LYS A 371 -18.59 -14.22 12.96
C LYS A 371 -18.50 -15.75 12.82
N VAL A 372 -17.31 -16.35 12.82
CA VAL A 372 -17.16 -17.80 12.93
C VAL A 372 -17.68 -18.23 14.30
N HIS A 373 -18.88 -18.80 14.33
CA HIS A 373 -19.42 -19.37 15.55
C HIS A 373 -18.69 -20.66 15.91
N PRO A 374 -18.33 -20.86 17.19
CA PRO A 374 -17.81 -22.15 17.62
C PRO A 374 -18.87 -23.21 17.33
N THR A 375 -18.44 -24.37 16.89
CA THR A 375 -19.28 -25.56 16.70
C THR A 375 -20.05 -25.91 17.98
N GLU A 376 -21.18 -25.25 18.21
CA GLU A 376 -22.17 -25.76 19.15
C GLU A 376 -22.78 -26.98 18.48
N ILE A 377 -22.50 -28.14 19.06
CA ILE A 377 -23.20 -29.38 18.76
C ILE A 377 -24.68 -29.10 19.06
N ARG A 378 -25.43 -28.64 18.06
CA ARG A 378 -26.87 -28.47 18.14
C ARG A 378 -27.47 -29.86 18.22
N THR A 379 -27.48 -30.39 19.44
CA THR A 379 -28.29 -31.53 19.83
C THR A 379 -29.74 -31.09 19.67
N SER A 380 -30.30 -31.27 18.48
CA SER A 380 -31.74 -31.28 18.33
C SER A 380 -32.24 -32.47 19.12
N ILE A 381 -32.59 -32.22 20.38
CA ILE A 381 -33.26 -33.16 21.26
C ILE A 381 -34.63 -33.45 20.63
N SER A 382 -34.71 -34.52 19.83
CA SER A 382 -35.94 -35.29 19.69
C SER A 382 -35.72 -36.63 20.36
N SER A 383 -36.19 -36.71 21.60
CA SER A 383 -36.56 -37.93 22.34
C SER A 383 -35.86 -39.25 21.96
N SER A 384 -35.01 -39.71 22.88
CA SER A 384 -34.85 -41.12 23.24
C SER A 384 -34.32 -42.06 22.15
N SER A 385 -33.02 -41.97 21.85
CA SER A 385 -32.15 -43.10 21.42
C SER A 385 -30.69 -42.65 21.52
N ALA A 386 -29.76 -43.60 21.70
CA ALA A 386 -28.35 -43.39 22.00
C ALA A 386 -27.68 -42.25 21.21
N VAL A 387 -26.91 -41.41 21.90
CA VAL A 387 -26.08 -40.36 21.30
C VAL A 387 -24.86 -41.03 20.66
N GLU A 388 -25.02 -41.54 19.44
CA GLU A 388 -23.89 -41.65 18.52
C GLU A 388 -23.62 -40.24 17.98
N LEU A 389 -22.56 -39.61 18.47
CA LEU A 389 -21.94 -38.49 17.77
C LEU A 389 -21.57 -39.01 16.38
N ASN A 390 -22.32 -38.61 15.35
CA ASN A 390 -21.94 -38.90 13.98
C ASN A 390 -20.63 -38.13 13.71
N THR A 391 -19.51 -38.85 13.69
CA THR A 391 -18.16 -38.32 13.43
C THR A 391 -18.13 -37.47 12.14
N THR A 392 -19.04 -37.77 11.22
CA THR A 392 -19.30 -37.07 9.96
C THR A 392 -19.75 -35.61 10.13
N SER A 393 -20.64 -35.31 11.08
CA SER A 393 -21.14 -33.93 11.26
C SER A 393 -20.12 -33.03 11.94
N VAL A 394 -19.31 -33.58 12.85
CA VAL A 394 -18.23 -32.84 13.51
C VAL A 394 -17.13 -32.48 12.51
N LEU A 395 -16.76 -33.40 11.63
CA LEU A 395 -15.76 -33.16 10.59
C LEU A 395 -16.26 -32.21 9.50
N ALA A 396 -17.54 -32.26 9.12
CA ALA A 396 -18.14 -31.31 8.17
C ALA A 396 -18.14 -29.87 8.71
N ASN A 397 -18.50 -29.69 9.99
CA ASN A 397 -18.47 -28.37 10.60
C ASN A 397 -17.03 -27.85 10.78
N TYR A 398 -16.10 -28.72 11.18
CA TYR A 398 -14.67 -28.37 11.25
C TYR A 398 -14.11 -27.92 9.89
N ALA A 399 -14.46 -28.61 8.80
CA ALA A 399 -14.06 -28.23 7.45
C ALA A 399 -14.68 -26.89 7.03
N THR A 400 -15.90 -26.60 7.47
CA THR A 400 -16.59 -25.32 7.23
C THR A 400 -15.88 -24.17 7.94
N GLU A 401 -15.60 -24.32 9.25
CA GLU A 401 -14.81 -23.35 10.03
C GLU A 401 -13.43 -23.13 9.41
N ALA A 402 -12.78 -24.20 8.95
CA ALA A 402 -11.45 -24.14 8.33
C ALA A 402 -11.46 -23.40 6.98
N GLY A 403 -12.49 -23.62 6.17
CA GLY A 403 -12.68 -22.92 4.91
C GLY A 403 -12.91 -21.44 5.11
N VAL A 404 -13.83 -21.05 6.00
CA VAL A 404 -14.15 -19.66 6.30
C VAL A 404 -12.93 -18.93 6.89
N GLY A 405 -12.23 -19.54 7.86
CA GLY A 405 -11.04 -18.95 8.48
C GLY A 405 -9.90 -18.73 7.48
N SER A 406 -9.65 -19.69 6.59
CA SER A 406 -8.64 -19.54 5.54
C SER A 406 -9.03 -18.58 4.43
N MET A 407 -10.32 -18.38 4.17
CA MET A 407 -10.80 -17.48 3.13
C MET A 407 -10.44 -16.02 3.41
N GLY A 408 -10.68 -15.53 4.63
CA GLY A 408 -10.33 -14.15 4.98
C GLY A 408 -8.83 -13.85 4.82
N LEU A 409 -7.99 -14.83 5.14
CA LEU A 409 -6.53 -14.76 4.97
C LEU A 409 -6.13 -14.81 3.48
N SER A 410 -6.77 -15.70 2.73
CA SER A 410 -6.56 -15.91 1.28
C SER A 410 -6.95 -14.67 0.46
N ASN A 411 -8.06 -14.01 0.81
CA ASN A 411 -8.49 -12.76 0.17
C ASN A 411 -7.41 -11.67 0.24
N SER A 412 -6.80 -11.51 1.41
CA SER A 412 -5.74 -10.51 1.62
C SER A 412 -4.46 -10.80 0.85
N MET A 413 -4.13 -12.08 0.64
CA MET A 413 -3.01 -12.47 -0.22
C MET A 413 -3.29 -12.31 -1.71
N GLY A 414 -4.56 -12.48 -2.10
CA GLY A 414 -5.04 -12.16 -3.45
C GLY A 414 -4.90 -10.68 -3.76
N ALA A 415 -5.27 -9.79 -2.81
CA ALA A 415 -5.09 -8.35 -2.91
C ALA A 415 -3.61 -7.98 -3.15
N ASN A 416 -2.67 -8.52 -2.36
CA ASN A 416 -1.24 -8.29 -2.59
C ASN A 416 -0.75 -8.70 -3.99
N THR A 417 -1.30 -9.78 -4.55
CA THR A 417 -0.98 -10.23 -5.91
C THR A 417 -1.53 -9.25 -6.95
N LEU A 418 -2.75 -8.75 -6.73
CA LEU A 418 -3.37 -7.71 -7.56
C LEU A 418 -2.57 -6.42 -7.50
N ASP A 419 -2.13 -6.01 -6.31
CA ASP A 419 -1.39 -4.76 -6.10
C ASP A 419 -0.09 -4.73 -6.91
N ILE A 420 0.67 -5.83 -6.87
CA ILE A 420 1.91 -5.96 -7.65
C ILE A 420 1.62 -6.08 -9.14
N LEU A 421 0.71 -6.97 -9.55
CA LEU A 421 0.56 -7.29 -10.97
C LEU A 421 -0.31 -6.29 -11.74
N LEU A 422 -1.17 -5.53 -11.07
CA LEU A 422 -2.10 -4.58 -11.70
C LEU A 422 -1.96 -3.15 -11.16
N CYS A 423 -2.05 -2.93 -9.84
CA CYS A 423 -2.04 -1.57 -9.28
C CYS A 423 -0.69 -0.86 -9.51
N LEU A 424 0.40 -1.62 -9.49
CA LEU A 424 1.75 -1.12 -9.79
C LEU A 424 1.99 -0.97 -11.30
N SER A 425 1.67 -2.03 -12.05
CA SER A 425 2.02 -2.15 -13.47
C SER A 425 1.20 -1.24 -14.39
N LEU A 426 -0.07 -0.98 -14.09
CA LEU A 426 -0.95 -0.19 -14.94
C LEU A 426 -0.51 1.28 -15.02
N PRO A 427 -0.26 1.99 -13.90
CA PRO A 427 0.26 3.37 -13.95
C PRO A 427 1.60 3.47 -14.66
N TRP A 428 2.52 2.53 -14.40
CA TRP A 428 3.81 2.46 -15.09
C TRP A 428 3.66 2.28 -16.59
N LEU A 429 2.81 1.34 -17.02
CA LEU A 429 2.55 1.12 -18.43
C LEU A 429 1.98 2.38 -19.10
N ILE A 430 1.02 3.05 -18.46
CA ILE A 430 0.44 4.28 -18.99
C ILE A 430 1.52 5.36 -19.13
N LYS A 431 2.33 5.61 -18.09
CA LYS A 431 3.40 6.63 -18.10
C LYS A 431 4.47 6.31 -19.15
N CYS A 432 4.92 5.06 -19.27
CA CYS A 432 5.91 4.67 -20.30
C CYS A 432 5.37 4.77 -21.73
N LEU A 433 4.05 4.64 -21.93
CA LEU A 433 3.40 4.78 -23.24
C LEU A 433 3.02 6.22 -23.60
N LEU A 434 3.10 7.16 -22.65
CA LEU A 434 2.80 8.56 -22.94
C LEU A 434 3.82 9.15 -23.93
N PRO A 435 3.37 9.92 -24.95
CA PRO A 435 4.26 10.55 -25.91
C PRO A 435 5.30 11.50 -25.30
N SER A 436 5.05 11.99 -24.08
CA SER A 436 5.97 12.86 -23.34
C SER A 436 7.23 12.13 -22.86
N ASN A 437 7.24 10.80 -22.83
CA ASN A 437 8.39 9.99 -22.37
C ASN A 437 9.12 9.34 -23.56
N PRO A 438 10.21 9.96 -24.06
CA PRO A 438 10.93 9.46 -25.24
C PRO A 438 11.65 8.13 -25.00
N THR A 439 12.07 7.86 -23.77
CA THR A 439 12.79 6.64 -23.35
C THR A 439 11.86 5.44 -23.16
N LYS A 440 10.54 5.68 -23.03
CA LYS A 440 9.53 4.66 -22.68
C LYS A 440 9.88 3.84 -21.44
N SER A 441 10.54 4.48 -20.48
CA SER A 441 10.98 3.88 -19.23
C SER A 441 10.78 4.85 -18.06
N ILE A 442 10.67 4.31 -16.85
CA ILE A 442 10.62 5.05 -15.58
C ILE A 442 11.86 4.66 -14.77
N GLU A 443 12.51 5.65 -14.14
CA GLU A 443 13.67 5.43 -13.28
C GLU A 443 13.22 5.38 -11.82
N ILE A 444 13.88 4.54 -11.03
CA ILE A 444 13.59 4.31 -9.62
C ILE A 444 14.71 4.91 -8.79
N ILE A 445 14.36 5.79 -7.87
CA ILE A 445 15.32 6.64 -7.15
C ILE A 445 15.95 5.87 -5.99
N SER A 446 15.19 5.01 -5.33
CA SER A 446 15.56 4.32 -4.10
C SER A 446 16.38 3.08 -4.36
N LYS A 447 17.60 3.11 -3.84
CA LYS A 447 18.51 1.95 -3.81
C LYS A 447 18.05 0.86 -2.83
N GLY A 448 17.32 1.22 -1.78
CA GLY A 448 16.84 0.32 -0.72
C GLY A 448 15.60 -0.47 -1.10
N LEU A 449 14.80 0.05 -2.04
CA LEU A 449 13.51 -0.50 -2.42
C LEU A 449 13.58 -1.93 -2.99
N ALA A 450 14.58 -2.23 -3.82
CA ALA A 450 14.79 -3.59 -4.34
C ALA A 450 15.11 -4.60 -3.22
N LEU A 451 15.85 -4.18 -2.18
CA LEU A 451 16.13 -5.00 -1.00
C LEU A 451 14.89 -5.18 -0.12
N ASN A 452 14.05 -4.15 -0.01
CA ASN A 452 12.74 -4.25 0.67
C ASN A 452 11.82 -5.27 -0.02
N CYS A 453 11.86 -5.37 -1.36
CA CYS A 453 11.16 -6.42 -2.10
C CYS A 453 11.68 -7.82 -1.76
N LEU A 454 12.98 -7.99 -1.52
CA LEU A 454 13.54 -9.27 -1.05
C LEU A 454 13.08 -9.63 0.37
N PHE A 455 12.81 -8.66 1.23
CA PHE A 455 12.25 -8.94 2.55
C PHE A 455 10.83 -9.52 2.51
N LEU A 456 10.04 -9.25 1.46
CA LEU A 456 8.72 -9.86 1.29
C LEU A 456 8.80 -11.40 1.21
N PHE A 457 9.84 -11.95 0.59
CA PHE A 457 10.09 -13.41 0.63
C PHE A 457 10.26 -13.90 2.06
N GLY A 458 11.01 -13.14 2.87
CA GLY A 458 11.18 -13.40 4.29
C GLY A 458 9.84 -13.38 5.03
N CYS A 459 9.01 -12.35 4.81
CA CYS A 459 7.69 -12.23 5.44
C CYS A 459 6.82 -13.46 5.17
N VAL A 460 6.70 -13.89 3.90
CA VAL A 460 5.89 -15.05 3.51
C VAL A 460 6.46 -16.35 4.10
N PHE A 461 7.79 -16.51 4.08
CA PHE A 461 8.44 -17.67 4.68
C PHE A 461 8.17 -17.78 6.19
N PHE A 462 8.37 -16.69 6.93
CA PHE A 462 8.13 -16.67 8.39
C PHE A 462 6.65 -16.82 8.71
N LEU A 463 5.75 -16.30 7.88
CA LEU A 463 4.33 -16.56 8.03
C LEU A 463 4.02 -18.06 7.97
N PHE A 464 4.45 -18.76 6.91
CA PHE A 464 4.24 -20.21 6.81
C PHE A 464 4.86 -20.97 7.96
N LEU A 465 6.08 -20.61 8.35
CA LEU A 465 6.78 -21.23 9.45
C LEU A 465 5.97 -21.10 10.75
N THR A 466 5.42 -19.90 11.00
CA THR A 466 4.58 -19.63 12.17
C THR A 466 3.28 -20.44 12.10
N ILE A 467 2.55 -20.42 10.99
CA ILE A 467 1.31 -21.20 10.81
C ILE A 467 1.57 -22.71 10.97
N TYR A 468 2.69 -23.20 10.44
CA TYR A 468 3.13 -24.58 10.59
C TYR A 468 3.40 -24.96 12.05
N PHE A 469 4.12 -24.11 12.81
CA PHE A 469 4.37 -24.35 14.24
C PHE A 469 3.07 -24.38 15.06
N PHE A 470 2.10 -23.55 14.71
CA PHE A 470 0.77 -23.55 15.31
C PHE A 470 -0.19 -24.59 14.69
N LYS A 471 0.34 -25.51 13.86
CA LYS A 471 -0.38 -26.65 13.26
C LYS A 471 -1.64 -26.23 12.49
N PHE A 472 -1.54 -25.16 11.69
CA PHE A 472 -2.67 -24.63 10.90
C PHE A 472 -3.90 -24.33 11.76
N ARG A 473 -3.67 -23.73 12.94
CA ARG A 473 -4.74 -23.21 13.79
C ARG A 473 -4.49 -21.74 14.10
N MET A 474 -5.49 -20.93 13.83
CA MET A 474 -5.52 -19.53 14.20
C MET A 474 -5.83 -19.40 15.68
N THR A 475 -4.76 -19.34 16.47
CA THR A 475 -4.83 -19.11 17.92
C THR A 475 -4.48 -17.66 18.23
N LYS A 476 -4.91 -17.15 19.39
CA LYS A 476 -4.49 -15.81 19.85
C LYS A 476 -2.97 -15.63 19.91
N LYS A 477 -2.24 -16.71 20.21
CA LYS A 477 -0.77 -16.72 20.22
C LYS A 477 -0.18 -16.59 18.82
N LEU A 478 -0.79 -17.23 17.82
CA LEU A 478 -0.42 -17.04 16.41
C LEU A 478 -0.59 -15.56 16.04
N GLY A 479 -1.75 -14.98 16.36
CA GLY A 479 -2.03 -13.56 16.08
C GLY A 479 -0.99 -12.61 16.68
N VAL A 480 -0.70 -12.74 17.98
CA VAL A 480 0.33 -11.93 18.65
C VAL A 480 1.72 -12.14 18.01
N THR A 481 2.06 -13.36 17.61
CA THR A 481 3.35 -13.67 16.97
C THR A 481 3.45 -13.02 15.59
N CYS A 482 2.40 -13.12 14.76
CA CYS A 482 2.35 -12.49 13.44
C CYS A 482 2.40 -10.96 13.53
N PHE A 483 1.66 -10.36 14.47
CA PHE A 483 1.70 -8.91 14.68
C PHE A 483 3.07 -8.42 15.18
N PHE A 484 3.74 -9.20 16.04
CA PHE A 484 5.11 -8.91 16.44
C PHE A 484 6.08 -9.00 15.25
N LEU A 485 5.96 -10.04 14.42
CA LEU A 485 6.77 -10.18 13.21
C LEU A 485 6.54 -9.00 12.25
N TYR A 486 5.29 -8.54 12.09
CA TYR A 486 4.97 -7.34 11.32
C TYR A 486 5.78 -6.13 11.82
N LEU A 487 5.76 -5.84 13.13
CA LEU A 487 6.51 -4.73 13.71
C LEU A 487 8.03 -4.85 13.47
N VAL A 488 8.58 -6.08 13.53
CA VAL A 488 10.00 -6.32 13.23
C VAL A 488 10.30 -6.03 11.76
N PHE A 489 9.52 -6.58 10.83
CA PHE A 489 9.75 -6.43 9.40
C PHE A 489 9.59 -4.98 8.94
N ILE A 490 8.54 -4.27 9.39
CA ILE A 490 8.32 -2.88 9.00
C ILE A 490 9.42 -1.96 9.55
N THR A 491 9.91 -2.23 10.77
CA THR A 491 11.04 -1.48 11.35
C THR A 491 12.31 -1.73 10.55
N LEU A 492 12.61 -2.99 10.18
CA LEU A 492 13.77 -3.32 9.37
C LEU A 492 13.71 -2.69 7.97
N ALA A 493 12.54 -2.73 7.32
CA ALA A 493 12.34 -2.10 6.01
C ALA A 493 12.52 -0.58 6.07
N THR A 494 11.97 0.06 7.11
CA THR A 494 12.16 1.50 7.36
C THR A 494 13.62 1.85 7.57
N LEU A 495 14.35 1.07 8.38
CA LEU A 495 15.77 1.31 8.65
C LEU A 495 16.66 1.10 7.41
N LEU A 496 16.32 0.16 6.53
CA LEU A 496 17.02 -0.01 5.25
C LEU A 496 16.85 1.22 4.37
N GLU A 497 15.62 1.71 4.25
CA GLU A 497 15.27 2.83 3.39
C GLU A 497 15.87 4.15 3.90
N MET A 498 15.93 4.33 5.22
CA MET A 498 16.65 5.44 5.87
C MET A 498 18.19 5.31 5.75
N ASN A 499 18.70 4.39 4.93
CA ASN A 499 20.12 4.14 4.65
C ASN A 499 20.98 3.81 5.90
N VAL A 500 20.35 3.51 7.05
CA VAL A 500 21.04 3.31 8.34
C VAL A 500 22.04 2.15 8.27
N PHE A 501 21.68 1.10 7.54
CA PHE A 501 22.53 -0.10 7.40
C PHE A 501 23.55 0.01 6.26
N ILE A 502 23.25 0.74 5.18
CA ILE A 502 24.16 0.91 4.05
C ILE A 502 25.34 1.79 4.47
N ASP A 503 25.10 2.87 5.24
CA ASP A 503 26.15 3.69 5.85
C ASP A 503 27.01 2.90 6.85
N ALA A 504 26.43 1.90 7.52
CA ALA A 504 27.15 1.04 8.47
C ALA A 504 28.01 -0.05 7.78
N ILE A 505 27.62 -0.51 6.59
CA ILE A 505 28.32 -1.56 5.82
C ILE A 505 29.37 -0.96 4.86
N ALA A 506 29.10 0.20 4.26
CA ALA A 506 30.01 0.86 3.32
C ALA A 506 31.25 1.50 3.97
N GLY A 507 31.35 1.48 5.30
CA GLY A 507 32.32 2.29 6.04
C GLY A 507 32.13 3.79 5.76
N PRO A 508 32.93 4.68 6.35
CA PRO A 508 32.86 6.12 6.07
C PRO A 508 33.42 6.39 4.66
N SER A 509 32.65 6.03 3.63
CA SER A 509 32.94 6.41 2.26
C SER A 509 32.38 7.81 2.04
N PHE A 510 33.23 8.79 2.29
CA PHE A 510 33.12 10.18 1.84
C PHE A 510 31.78 10.89 2.17
N LYS A 511 31.46 10.99 3.46
CA LYS A 511 30.89 12.26 3.93
C LYS A 511 32.03 13.26 3.78
N LEU A 512 31.88 14.30 2.95
CA LEU A 512 32.70 15.49 3.15
C LEU A 512 32.55 15.84 4.63
N ASN A 513 33.66 15.78 5.35
CA ASN A 513 33.68 16.08 6.77
C ASN A 513 33.22 17.53 6.91
N ASP A 514 32.12 17.77 7.63
CA ASP A 514 31.67 19.12 7.99
C ASP A 514 32.80 19.92 8.70
N THR A 515 33.79 19.23 9.28
CA THR A 515 35.00 19.84 9.83
C THR A 515 35.95 20.45 8.81
N ASP A 516 36.03 19.94 7.57
CA ASP A 516 36.94 20.51 6.56
C ASP A 516 36.38 21.81 5.94
N ILE A 517 35.06 22.01 6.01
CA ILE A 517 34.38 23.24 5.59
C ILE A 517 34.40 24.27 6.73
N LEU A 518 34.23 23.84 7.98
CA LEU A 518 34.29 24.72 9.16
C LEU A 518 35.70 25.25 9.44
N ASP A 519 36.76 24.43 9.28
CA ASP A 519 38.14 24.93 9.39
C ASP A 519 38.45 25.99 8.31
N TYR A 520 37.80 25.88 7.14
CA TYR A 520 37.98 26.83 6.04
C TYR A 520 37.22 28.15 6.27
N LEU A 521 36.03 28.10 6.87
CA LEU A 521 35.22 29.29 7.18
C LEU A 521 35.72 30.04 8.42
N ASP A 522 36.24 29.34 9.44
CA ASP A 522 36.89 29.99 10.61
C ASP A 522 38.21 30.68 10.23
N THR A 523 38.87 30.22 9.16
CA THR A 523 40.08 30.89 8.65
C THR A 523 39.74 32.23 7.99
N ILE A 524 38.59 32.34 7.32
CA ILE A 524 38.12 33.56 6.63
C ILE A 524 37.66 34.64 7.63
N ASP A 525 37.05 34.26 8.75
CA ASP A 525 36.65 35.22 9.79
C ASP A 525 37.84 35.76 10.61
N SER A 526 38.99 35.08 10.58
CA SER A 526 40.21 35.50 11.30
C SER A 526 41.13 36.46 10.53
N GLU A 527 40.94 36.64 9.22
CA GLU A 527 41.75 37.54 8.38
C GLU A 527 41.05 38.88 8.03
N SER A 528 39.80 39.10 8.45
CA SER A 528 39.05 40.33 8.14
C SER A 528 39.18 41.48 9.17
N ASP A 529 40.01 41.30 10.20
CA ASP A 529 40.26 42.31 11.25
C ASP A 529 41.69 42.89 11.17
N SER A 530 42.10 43.39 10.01
CA SER A 530 43.16 44.43 9.97
C SER A 530 43.11 45.31 8.72
N ASP A 531 43.15 46.62 8.99
CA ASP A 531 43.48 47.74 8.09
C ASP A 531 42.45 48.20 7.02
N ILE A 532 41.47 49.00 7.49
CA ILE A 532 40.82 50.02 6.67
C ILE A 532 41.57 51.35 6.82
N THR A 533 42.30 51.79 5.79
CA THR A 533 42.54 53.21 5.50
C THR A 533 42.57 53.49 4.00
N SER A 534 41.59 54.32 3.57
CA SER A 534 41.67 55.41 2.56
C SER A 534 42.38 55.17 1.21
N ASP A 535 41.61 55.13 0.11
CA ASP A 535 41.50 56.23 -0.89
C ASP A 535 41.16 55.74 -2.33
N ASP A 536 40.32 56.55 -2.99
CA ASP A 536 40.17 56.85 -4.43
C ASP A 536 39.52 55.87 -5.45
N ASP A 537 38.32 56.32 -5.89
CA ASP A 537 37.86 56.53 -7.27
C ASP A 537 38.25 55.56 -8.40
N ASN A 538 37.28 54.75 -8.86
CA ASN A 538 36.78 54.78 -10.26
C ASN A 538 35.65 53.75 -10.50
N LEU A 539 34.48 54.25 -10.87
CA LEU A 539 33.41 53.48 -11.53
C LEU A 539 33.72 53.38 -13.04
N PRO A 540 33.30 52.32 -13.75
CA PRO A 540 32.02 52.45 -14.43
C PRO A 540 31.13 51.18 -14.41
N ASP A 541 29.85 51.52 -14.47
CA ASP A 541 28.61 50.78 -14.66
C ASP A 541 28.62 49.81 -15.86
N LEU A 542 28.11 48.58 -15.71
CA LEU A 542 27.57 47.75 -16.80
C LEU A 542 26.53 46.76 -16.28
N ARG A 543 25.28 47.05 -16.62
CA ARG A 543 24.08 46.21 -16.48
C ARG A 543 24.13 44.98 -17.41
N ASN A 544 23.38 43.94 -16.99
CA ASN A 544 22.97 42.69 -17.67
C ASN A 544 23.95 41.49 -17.67
N PRO A 545 23.58 40.35 -17.03
CA PRO A 545 24.14 39.05 -17.37
C PRO A 545 23.38 38.44 -18.55
N ALA A 546 24.11 38.08 -19.61
CA ALA A 546 23.61 37.34 -20.74
C ALA A 546 23.52 35.84 -20.40
N VAL A 547 22.36 35.25 -20.71
CA VAL A 547 22.10 33.81 -20.72
C VAL A 547 22.86 33.19 -21.90
N HIS A 548 23.79 32.26 -21.63
CA HIS A 548 24.39 31.43 -22.66
C HIS A 548 23.79 30.02 -22.61
N ASN A 549 22.88 29.74 -23.55
CA ASN A 549 22.49 28.38 -23.92
C ASN A 549 23.61 27.75 -24.75
N LEU A 550 24.06 26.57 -24.34
CA LEU A 550 24.87 25.67 -25.16
C LEU A 550 23.92 24.58 -25.70
N SER A 551 23.59 24.68 -26.99
CA SER A 551 23.02 23.59 -27.77
C SER A 551 23.90 23.36 -29.00
N ASP A 552 24.13 22.09 -29.28
CA ASP A 552 24.97 21.50 -30.30
C ASP A 552 24.92 22.13 -31.70
N SER A 553 26.04 22.04 -32.41
CA SER A 553 26.03 21.82 -33.87
C SER A 553 27.37 21.25 -34.33
N ASP A 554 27.37 19.94 -34.58
CA ASP A 554 28.26 19.30 -35.56
C ASP A 554 27.59 19.35 -36.96
N GLU A 555 28.45 19.28 -37.98
CA GLU A 555 28.22 19.03 -39.41
C GLU A 555 28.04 20.23 -40.38
N ASN A 556 29.18 20.53 -41.02
CA ASN A 556 29.43 20.55 -42.48
C ASN A 556 28.47 21.28 -43.42
N ASP A 557 28.98 22.30 -44.12
CA ASP A 557 29.07 22.27 -45.60
C ASP A 557 30.02 23.37 -46.16
N MET A 558 30.89 22.90 -47.06
CA MET A 558 31.52 23.52 -48.24
C MET A 558 31.38 25.04 -48.51
N ASP A 559 32.51 25.76 -48.70
CA ASP A 559 33.05 26.13 -50.02
C ASP A 559 34.23 27.14 -49.95
N ASP A 560 35.19 26.92 -50.86
CA ASP A 560 36.13 27.87 -51.51
C ASP A 560 37.19 28.66 -50.70
N GLU A 561 38.47 28.38 -50.98
CA GLU A 561 39.51 29.41 -51.11
C GLU A 561 40.51 29.06 -52.24
N ASP A 562 40.94 30.13 -52.92
CA ASP A 562 41.79 30.29 -54.11
C ASP A 562 43.17 29.59 -54.12
#